data_AF-A0A366WW03-F1
#
_entry.id   AF-A0A366WW03-F1
#
_cell.length_a   1.000
_cell.length_b   1.000
_cell.length_c   1.000
_cell.angle_alpha   90.00
_cell.angle_beta   90.00
_cell.angle_gamma   90.00
#
_symmetry.space_group_name_H-M   'P 1'
#
loop_
_entity.id
_entity.type
_entity.pdbx_description
1 polymer ?
#
loop_
_entity_poly.entity_id
_entity_poly.type
_entity_poly.pdbx_seq_one_letter_code
_entity_poly.pdbx_strand_id
1 'polypeptide(L)' 'MAKLYRLLTEEDTSAFCHKVTDALAKGWELYGDPSYAYDENSRMMRCAQAVTKEVGADYSPDMKLGQQ' A
#
# COMPACT_ATOMS: atom_id res chain seq x y z
N MET A 1 -12.85 12.31 -11.25
CA MET A 1 -12.28 10.94 -11.29
C MET A 1 -10.78 11.04 -11.05
N ALA A 2 -10.29 10.35 -10.03
CA ALA A 2 -8.89 10.39 -9.64
C ALA A 2 -8.31 8.97 -9.52
N LYS A 3 -7.04 8.82 -9.88
CA LYS A 3 -6.26 7.62 -9.61
C LYS A 3 -5.50 7.81 -8.30
N LEU A 4 -5.93 7.10 -7.27
CA LEU A 4 -5.29 7.12 -5.96
C LEU A 4 -4.08 6.20 -5.95
N TYR A 5 -3.05 6.58 -5.20
CA TYR A 5 -1.82 5.82 -5.00
C TYR A 5 -1.54 5.68 -3.51
N ARG A 6 -1.13 4.48 -3.07
CA ARG A 6 -0.62 4.24 -1.72
C ARG A 6 0.58 3.30 -1.79
N LEU A 7 1.60 3.57 -0.97
CA LEU A 7 2.68 2.63 -0.70
C LEU A 7 2.40 1.94 0.63
N LEU A 8 2.16 0.64 0.61
CA LEU A 8 2.04 -0.17 1.81
C LEU A 8 3.42 -0.62 2.22
N THR A 9 3.83 -0.34 3.46
CA THR A 9 5.09 -0.81 4.03
C THR A 9 4.83 -1.56 5.32
N GLU A 10 5.65 -2.58 5.58
CA GLU A 10 5.69 -3.29 6.87
C GLU A 10 6.99 -4.10 6.98
N GLU A 11 7.26 -4.68 8.15
CA GLU A 11 8.27 -5.74 8.33
C GLU A 11 7.89 -7.01 7.56
N ASP A 12 8.89 -7.83 7.23
CA ASP A 12 8.75 -9.16 6.64
C ASP A 12 8.07 -10.17 7.59
N THR A 13 6.76 -9.99 7.73
CA THR A 13 5.89 -10.82 8.55
C THR A 13 4.54 -10.97 7.85
N SER A 14 3.68 -11.84 8.39
CA SER A 14 2.30 -11.98 7.89
C SER A 14 1.49 -10.68 7.95
N ALA A 15 1.87 -9.71 8.80
CA ALA A 15 1.21 -8.41 8.86
C ALA A 15 1.29 -7.66 7.52
N PHE A 16 2.42 -7.76 6.81
CA PHE A 16 2.55 -7.20 5.46
C PHE A 16 1.56 -7.85 4.49
N CYS A 17 1.53 -9.18 4.47
CA CYS A 17 0.63 -9.95 3.61
C CYS A 17 -0.83 -9.58 3.86
N HIS A 18 -1.26 -9.52 5.13
CA HIS A 18 -2.61 -9.10 5.50
C HIS A 18 -2.93 -7.66 5.05
N LYS A 19 -1.99 -6.73 5.14
CA LYS A 19 -2.16 -5.34 4.70
C LYS A 19 -2.38 -5.23 3.19
N VAL A 20 -1.61 -6.00 2.40
CA VAL A 20 -1.79 -6.09 0.94
C VAL A 20 -3.13 -6.76 0.62
N THR A 21 -3.47 -7.88 1.25
CA THR A 21 -4.76 -8.58 1.05
C THR A 21 -5.95 -7.70 1.38
N ASP A 22 -5.91 -6.92 2.46
CA ASP A 22 -6.99 -5.98 2.83
C ASP A 22 -7.17 -4.87 1.77
N ALA A 23 -6.07 -4.33 1.21
CA ALA A 23 -6.15 -3.36 0.13
C ALA A 23 -6.80 -3.99 -1.12
N LEU A 24 -6.37 -5.19 -1.52
CA LEU A 24 -6.96 -5.92 -2.65
C LEU A 24 -8.46 -6.18 -2.44
N ALA A 25 -8.86 -6.60 -1.24
CA ALA A 25 -10.27 -6.82 -0.89
C ALA A 25 -11.12 -5.53 -0.97
N LYS A 26 -10.49 -4.37 -0.76
CA LYS A 26 -11.11 -3.05 -0.90
C LYS A 26 -11.09 -2.52 -2.34
N GLY A 27 -10.73 -3.33 -3.33
CA GLY A 27 -10.71 -2.94 -4.73
C GLY A 27 -9.51 -2.08 -5.12
N TRP A 28 -8.42 -2.17 -4.36
CA TRP A 28 -7.12 -1.65 -4.82
C TRP A 28 -6.45 -2.69 -5.74
N GLU A 29 -5.61 -2.21 -6.65
CA GLU A 29 -4.84 -3.02 -7.58
C GLU A 29 -3.35 -2.89 -7.28
N LEU A 30 -2.58 -3.96 -7.49
CA LEU A 30 -1.12 -3.92 -7.35
C LEU A 30 -0.51 -3.08 -8.47
N TYR A 31 0.48 -2.26 -8.12
CA TYR A 31 1.26 -1.51 -9.08
C TYR A 31 2.72 -1.96 -9.05
N GLY A 32 3.13 -2.72 -10.06
CA GLY A 32 4.49 -3.25 -10.19
C GLY A 32 4.84 -4.29 -9.12
N ASP A 33 6.13 -4.65 -9.10
CA ASP A 33 6.68 -5.65 -8.19
C ASP A 33 6.91 -5.08 -6.78
N PRO A 34 6.82 -5.92 -5.73
CA PRO A 34 7.15 -5.50 -4.38
C PRO A 34 8.63 -5.14 -4.26
N SER A 35 8.94 -4.22 -3.35
CA SER A 35 10.30 -3.86 -2.96
C SER A 35 10.68 -4.47 -1.62
N TYR A 36 11.96 -4.79 -1.47
CA TYR A 36 12.56 -5.33 -0.25
C TYR A 36 13.82 -4.56 0.10
N ALA A 37 13.97 -4.16 1.36
CA ALA A 37 15.17 -3.49 1.86
C ALA A 37 15.49 -3.92 3.29
N TYR A 38 16.78 -4.09 3.59
CA TYR A 38 17.21 -4.29 4.98
C TYR A 38 17.23 -2.95 5.70
N ASP A 39 16.59 -2.86 6.87
CA ASP A 39 16.59 -1.69 7.74
C ASP A 39 17.60 -1.90 8.87
N GLU A 40 18.71 -1.16 8.84
CA GLU A 40 19.79 -1.29 9.82
C GLU A 40 19.36 -0.92 11.24
N ASN A 41 18.37 -0.04 11.40
CA ASN A 41 17.92 0.42 12.72
C ASN A 41 17.11 -0.66 13.44
N SER A 42 16.15 -1.27 12.74
CA SER A 42 15.33 -2.37 13.28
C SER A 42 16.01 -3.73 13.16
N ARG A 43 17.05 -3.86 12.32
CA ARG A 43 17.71 -5.12 11.94
C ARG A 43 16.75 -6.14 11.34
N MET A 44 15.77 -5.64 10.59
CA MET A 44 14.74 -6.45 9.94
C MET A 44 14.65 -6.12 8.46
N MET A 45 14.11 -7.06 7.68
CA MET A 45 13.71 -6.79 6.30
C MET A 45 12.40 -5.99 6.30
N ARG A 46 12.36 -4.94 5.49
CA ARG A 46 11.18 -4.12 5.20
C ARG A 46 10.66 -4.47 3.82
N CYS A 47 9.36 -4.70 3.76
CA CYS A 47 8.60 -4.94 2.55
C CYS A 47 7.88 -3.66 2.13
N ALA A 48 7.75 -3.43 0.84
CA ALA A 48 6.88 -2.40 0.31
C ALA A 48 6.12 -2.89 -0.93
N GLN A 49 4.84 -2.54 -1.04
CA GLN A 49 4.03 -2.79 -2.23
C GLN A 49 3.22 -1.54 -2.55
N ALA A 50 3.36 -1.04 -3.77
CA ALA A 50 2.52 0.03 -4.29
C ALA A 50 1.16 -0.53 -4.71
N VAL A 51 0.10 0.21 -4.40
CA VAL A 51 -1.27 -0.08 -4.81
C VAL A 51 -1.95 1.17 -5.37
N THR A 52 -2.79 0.98 -6.39
CA THR A 52 -3.58 2.06 -7.01
C THR A 52 -5.06 1.74 -7.02
N LYS A 53 -5.90 2.77 -7.04
CA LYS A 53 -7.37 2.61 -7.13
C LYS A 53 -7.99 3.78 -7.88
N GLU A 54 -8.84 3.49 -8.85
CA GLU A 54 -9.65 4.51 -9.53
C GLU A 54 -10.87 4.86 -8.67
N VAL A 55 -11.12 6.16 -8.46
CA VAL A 55 -12.29 6.65 -7.72
C VAL A 55 -13.06 7.70 -8.51
N GLY A 56 -14.38 7.71 -8.32
CA GLY A 56 -15.28 8.67 -8.95
C GLY A 56 -15.03 10.12 -8.52
N ALA A 57 -14.61 10.31 -7.28
CA ALA A 57 -14.34 11.62 -6.68
C ALA A 57 -13.07 12.27 -7.24
N ASP A 58 -12.96 13.59 -7.08
CA ASP A 58 -11.71 14.30 -7.31
C ASP A 58 -10.78 14.17 -6.11
N TYR A 59 -9.48 14.24 -6.37
CA TYR A 59 -8.48 14.16 -5.32
C TYR A 59 -8.54 15.40 -4.41
N SER A 60 -8.37 15.17 -3.11
CA SER A 60 -8.14 16.20 -2.10
C SER A 60 -7.02 15.74 -1.16
N PRO A 61 -6.11 16.65 -0.72
CA PRO A 61 -5.08 16.32 0.26
C PRO A 61 -5.65 15.86 1.61
N ASP A 62 -6.90 16.20 1.93
CA ASP A 62 -7.58 15.77 3.17
C ASP A 62 -8.19 14.37 3.08
N MET A 63 -8.15 13.73 1.91
CA MET A 63 -8.73 12.41 1.68
C MET A 63 -7.95 11.33 2.43
N LYS A 64 -8.66 10.55 3.26
CA LYS A 64 -8.09 9.36 3.89
C LYS A 64 -8.02 8.23 2.87
N LEU A 65 -6.89 8.11 2.19
CA LEU A 65 -6.66 7.10 1.14
C LEU A 65 -6.93 5.67 1.62
N GLY A 66 -6.61 5.33 2.88
CA GLY A 66 -6.89 3.99 3.43
C GLY A 66 -8.37 3.64 3.63
N GLN A 67 -9.25 4.62 3.52
CA GLN A 67 -10.70 4.49 3.71
C GLN A 67 -11.48 4.59 2.38
N GLN A 68 -10.77 4.71 1.25
CA GLN A 68 -11.37 4.78 -0.09
C GLN A 68 -11.62 3.40 -0.68
#